data_AF-S7HF06-F1
#
_entry.id   AF-S7HF06-F1
#
_cell.length_a   1.000
_cell.length_b   1.000
_cell.length_c   1.000
_cell.angle_alpha   90.00
_cell.angle_beta   90.00
_cell.angle_gamma   90.00
#
_symmetry.space_group_name_H-M   'P 1'
#
loop_
_entity.id
_entity.type
_entity.pdbx_description
1 polymer ?
#
loop_
_entity_poly.entity_id
_entity_poly.type
_entity_poly.pdbx_seq_one_letter_code
_entity_poly.pdbx_strand_id
1 'polypeptide(L)'
;WPFLPSDSIAVLRQLFVQFVHQLSLLDSVDFTEWYIDGTKMEANANRYTFVWRKRVEKGIAKLKEKRRQIQEQMLAFTGMDTFILDDDELLRSVVDVCQGNGITFVQGSGHRKTAEQKLFEQVAAIREKQQEYDAHLTVMGTRNSYSKTDPDATLCA
;
A
#
# COMPACT_ATOMS: atom_id res chain seq x y z
N TRP A 1 -41.48 -16.82 -26.94
CA TRP A 1 -40.45 -15.88 -27.41
C TRP A 1 -40.00 -16.36 -28.78
N PRO A 2 -40.17 -15.61 -29.89
CA PRO A 2 -39.80 -16.14 -31.20
C PRO A 2 -38.27 -16.20 -31.30
N PHE A 3 -37.76 -17.31 -31.83
CA PHE A 3 -36.35 -17.48 -32.16
C PHE A 3 -35.95 -16.40 -33.18
N LEU A 4 -35.00 -15.54 -32.82
CA LEU A 4 -34.35 -14.66 -33.78
C LEU A 4 -33.59 -15.53 -34.80
N PRO A 5 -33.69 -15.24 -36.11
CA PRO A 5 -32.93 -15.95 -37.13
C PRO A 5 -31.43 -15.94 -36.78
N SER A 6 -30.74 -17.06 -37.02
CA SER A 6 -29.30 -17.21 -36.75
C SER A 6 -28.47 -16.05 -37.33
N ASP A 7 -28.88 -15.55 -38.49
CA ASP A 7 -28.25 -14.43 -39.19
C ASP A 7 -28.39 -13.12 -38.41
N SER A 8 -29.53 -12.89 -37.75
CA SER A 8 -29.75 -11.70 -36.92
C SER A 8 -28.86 -11.71 -35.68
N ILE A 9 -28.61 -12.88 -35.09
CA ILE A 9 -27.68 -13.04 -33.95
C ILE A 9 -26.23 -12.81 -34.41
N ALA A 10 -25.87 -13.29 -35.60
CA ALA A 10 -24.55 -13.07 -36.17
C ALA A 10 -24.29 -11.57 -36.44
N VAL A 11 -25.28 -10.87 -37.00
CA VAL A 11 -25.22 -9.42 -37.23
C VAL A 11 -25.13 -8.65 -35.91
N LEU A 12 -25.92 -9.01 -34.90
CA LEU A 12 -25.85 -8.38 -33.58
C LEU A 12 -24.49 -8.60 -32.90
N ARG A 13 -23.89 -9.79 -33.04
CA ARG A 13 -22.54 -10.07 -32.53
C ARG A 13 -21.50 -9.23 -33.26
N GLN A 14 -21.59 -9.09 -34.57
CA GLN A 14 -20.67 -8.24 -35.34
C GLN A 14 -20.80 -6.76 -34.97
N LEU A 15 -22.02 -6.26 -34.82
CA LEU A 15 -22.27 -4.89 -34.35
C LEU A 15 -21.72 -4.68 -32.94
N PHE A 16 -21.90 -5.64 -32.03
CA PHE A 16 -21.35 -5.57 -30.68
C PHE A 16 -19.81 -5.54 -30.70
N VAL A 17 -19.16 -6.40 -31.51
CA VAL A 17 -17.71 -6.40 -31.66
C VAL A 17 -17.20 -5.08 -32.25
N GLN A 18 -17.88 -4.54 -33.27
CA GLN A 18 -17.54 -3.23 -33.83
C GLN A 18 -17.72 -2.11 -32.80
N PHE A 19 -18.80 -2.14 -32.02
CA PHE A 19 -19.04 -1.15 -30.97
C PHE A 19 -17.97 -1.20 -29.87
N VAL A 20 -17.62 -2.40 -29.38
CA VAL A 20 -16.54 -2.59 -28.41
C VAL A 20 -15.19 -2.16 -28.98
N HIS A 21 -14.92 -2.45 -30.25
CA HIS A 21 -13.71 -2.00 -30.93
C HIS A 21 -13.65 -0.47 -31.04
N GLN A 22 -14.74 0.20 -31.41
CA GLN A 22 -14.81 1.67 -31.43
C GLN A 22 -14.63 2.27 -30.02
N LEU A 23 -15.23 1.66 -28.99
CA LEU A 23 -15.01 2.06 -27.59
C LEU A 23 -13.55 1.90 -27.15
N SER A 24 -12.88 0.82 -27.57
CA SER A 24 -11.47 0.58 -27.28
C SER A 24 -10.52 1.59 -27.96
N LEU A 25 -10.91 2.12 -29.12
CA LEU A 25 -10.16 3.14 -29.84
C LEU A 25 -10.39 4.55 -29.30
N LEU A 26 -11.52 4.78 -28.61
CA LEU A 26 -11.89 6.07 -28.04
C LEU A 26 -11.33 6.29 -26.63
N ASP A 27 -10.59 5.32 -26.07
CA ASP A 27 -10.01 5.26 -24.72
C ASP A 27 -10.21 6.52 -23.86
N SER A 28 -11.43 6.66 -23.36
CA SER A 28 -11.84 7.63 -22.35
C SER A 28 -13.03 7.10 -21.56
N VAL A 29 -13.11 5.79 -21.37
CA VAL A 29 -14.10 5.20 -20.46
C VAL A 29 -13.42 5.09 -19.09
N ASP A 30 -13.71 6.06 -18.23
CA ASP A 30 -13.33 5.99 -16.84
C ASP A 30 -14.16 4.88 -16.16
N PHE A 31 -13.50 3.83 -15.67
CA PHE A 31 -14.15 2.64 -15.09
C PHE A 31 -14.64 2.87 -13.66
N THR A 32 -14.93 4.12 -13.30
CA THR A 32 -15.25 4.53 -11.94
C THR A 32 -16.64 4.07 -11.50
N GLU A 33 -17.63 3.94 -12.40
CA GLU A 33 -19.00 3.54 -12.02
C GLU A 33 -19.72 2.69 -13.09
N TRP A 34 -19.84 1.37 -12.87
CA TRP A 34 -20.57 0.47 -13.78
C TRP A 34 -21.76 -0.18 -13.05
N TYR A 35 -22.92 -0.23 -13.70
CA TYR A 35 -24.14 -0.85 -13.18
C TYR A 35 -24.47 -2.11 -14.00
N ILE A 36 -24.55 -3.26 -13.32
CA ILE A 36 -25.05 -4.51 -13.91
C ILE A 36 -26.30 -4.90 -13.13
N ASP A 37 -27.45 -4.99 -13.81
CA ASP A 37 -28.72 -5.46 -13.25
C ASP A 37 -29.15 -4.71 -11.97
N GLY A 38 -29.04 -3.38 -11.98
CA GLY A 38 -29.33 -2.53 -10.82
C GLY A 38 -28.30 -2.61 -9.67
N THR A 39 -27.27 -3.44 -9.81
CA THR A 39 -26.18 -3.59 -8.84
C THR A 39 -24.98 -2.76 -9.27
N LYS A 40 -24.60 -1.78 -8.45
CA LYS A 40 -23.41 -0.95 -8.64
C LYS A 40 -22.16 -1.79 -8.38
N MET A 41 -21.35 -2.04 -9.40
CA MET A 41 -20.05 -2.67 -9.27
C MET A 41 -18.97 -1.60 -9.33
N GLU A 42 -18.52 -1.15 -8.16
CA GLU A 42 -17.38 -0.22 -8.05
C GLU A 42 -16.08 -1.01 -8.22
N ALA A 43 -15.45 -0.91 -9.39
CA ALA A 43 -14.12 -1.44 -9.63
C ALA A 43 -13.14 -0.62 -8.79
N ASN A 44 -12.78 -1.15 -7.62
CA ASN A 44 -11.90 -0.52 -6.64
C ASN A 44 -12.50 0.73 -5.96
N ALA A 45 -13.65 0.55 -5.30
CA ALA A 45 -13.98 1.38 -4.16
C ALA A 45 -12.88 1.23 -3.10
N ASN A 46 -11.90 2.15 -3.09
CA ASN A 46 -10.87 2.23 -2.06
C ASN A 46 -11.58 2.21 -0.70
N ARG A 47 -11.63 1.03 -0.06
CA ARG A 47 -12.48 0.74 1.11
C ARG A 47 -12.22 1.67 2.31
N TYR A 48 -11.21 2.53 2.23
CA TYR A 48 -10.98 3.65 3.14
C TYR A 48 -10.38 4.85 2.37
N THR A 49 -11.22 5.70 1.78
CA THR A 49 -10.79 7.00 1.22
C THR A 49 -10.30 7.94 2.32
N PHE A 50 -10.90 7.87 3.51
CA PHE A 50 -10.53 8.71 4.64
C PHE A 50 -9.42 8.13 5.51
N VAL A 51 -8.45 8.97 5.85
CA VAL A 51 -7.44 8.72 6.88
C VAL A 51 -7.84 9.49 8.12
N TRP A 52 -7.73 8.85 9.29
CA TRP A 52 -8.14 9.42 10.58
C TRP A 52 -6.93 9.60 11.49
N ARG A 53 -6.80 10.78 12.09
CA ARG A 53 -5.71 11.14 13.01
C ARG A 53 -5.52 10.10 14.12
N LYS A 54 -6.60 9.76 14.84
CA LYS A 54 -6.57 8.77 15.91
C LYS A 54 -6.04 7.40 15.46
N ARG A 55 -6.32 7.00 14.20
CA ARG A 55 -5.82 5.73 13.64
C ARG A 55 -4.33 5.83 13.35
N VAL A 56 -3.86 6.96 12.83
CA VAL A 56 -2.44 7.25 12.58
C VAL A 56 -1.67 7.27 13.89
N GLU A 57 -2.13 8.01 14.90
CA GLU A 57 -1.50 8.09 16.24
C GLU A 57 -1.40 6.72 16.92
N LYS A 58 -2.48 5.92 16.88
CA LYS A 58 -2.45 4.53 17.37
C LYS A 58 -1.47 3.67 16.58
N GLY A 59 -1.32 3.92 15.28
CA GLY A 59 -0.32 3.29 14.42
C GLY A 59 1.10 3.62 14.84
N ILE A 60 1.39 4.91 15.05
CA ILE A 60 2.69 5.43 15.52
C ILE A 60 3.05 4.79 16.88
N ALA A 61 2.11 4.75 17.83
CA ALA A 61 2.36 4.13 19.13
C ALA A 61 2.75 2.63 19.02
N LYS A 62 2.06 1.89 18.14
CA LYS A 62 2.42 0.48 17.85
C LYS A 62 3.76 0.36 17.13
N LEU A 63 4.07 1.31 16.25
CA LEU A 63 5.31 1.33 15.49
C LEU A 63 6.51 1.56 16.41
N LYS A 64 6.38 2.44 17.40
CA LYS A 64 7.38 2.66 18.47
C LYS A 64 7.68 1.38 19.25
N GLU A 65 6.65 0.62 19.62
CA GLU A 65 6.85 -0.67 20.31
C GLU A 65 7.58 -1.69 19.43
N LYS A 66 7.24 -1.77 18.14
CA LYS A 66 7.98 -2.62 17.19
C LYS A 66 9.44 -2.19 17.04
N ARG A 67 9.70 -0.88 16.99
CA ARG A 67 11.07 -0.34 16.93
C ARG A 67 11.86 -0.79 18.15
N ARG A 68 11.28 -0.63 19.35
CA ARG A 68 11.88 -1.08 20.62
C ARG A 68 12.28 -2.55 20.56
N GLN A 69 11.39 -3.43 20.08
CA GLN A 69 11.66 -4.86 19.94
C GLN A 69 12.80 -5.16 18.96
N ILE A 70 12.95 -4.40 17.87
CA ILE A 70 14.06 -4.55 16.94
C ILE A 70 15.36 -4.06 17.56
N GLN A 71 15.35 -2.93 18.29
CA GLN A 71 16.52 -2.42 19.01
C GLN A 71 17.02 -3.42 20.06
N GLU A 72 16.10 -4.09 20.78
CA GLU A 72 16.45 -5.20 21.68
C GLU A 72 17.08 -6.38 20.94
N GLN A 73 16.54 -6.77 19.78
CA GLN A 73 17.12 -7.82 18.94
C GLN A 73 18.51 -7.43 18.43
N MET A 74 18.71 -6.18 18.02
CA MET A 74 20.00 -5.65 17.59
C MET A 74 21.02 -5.68 18.72
N LEU A 75 20.64 -5.24 19.91
CA LEU A 75 21.50 -5.29 21.09
C LEU A 75 21.89 -6.74 21.43
N ALA A 76 20.94 -7.66 21.41
CA ALA A 76 21.21 -9.08 21.68
C ALA A 76 22.09 -9.73 20.60
N PHE A 77 21.95 -9.34 19.34
CA PHE A 77 22.67 -9.94 18.21
C PHE A 77 24.06 -9.36 18.00
N THR A 78 24.23 -8.04 18.19
CA THR A 78 25.47 -7.30 17.86
C THR A 78 26.19 -6.72 19.07
N GLY A 79 25.53 -6.65 20.23
CA GLY A 79 26.02 -5.92 21.40
C GLY A 79 25.95 -4.39 21.27
N MET A 80 25.43 -3.86 20.15
CA MET A 80 25.33 -2.42 19.93
C MET A 80 24.04 -1.84 20.53
N ASP A 81 24.19 -0.81 21.34
CA ASP A 81 23.07 0.00 21.81
C ASP A 81 22.63 0.95 20.68
N THR A 82 21.39 0.76 20.22
CA THR A 82 20.79 1.54 19.12
C THR A 82 19.55 2.31 19.58
N PHE A 83 19.28 2.39 20.89
CA PHE A 83 18.03 2.97 21.42
C PHE A 83 17.89 4.47 21.16
N ILE A 84 19.01 5.18 21.08
CA ILE A 84 19.05 6.62 20.82
C ILE A 84 19.00 6.98 19.32
N LEU A 85 19.17 6.00 18.43
CA LEU A 85 19.24 6.23 17.00
C LEU A 85 17.86 6.56 16.42
N ASP A 86 17.84 7.49 15.46
CA ASP A 86 16.67 7.68 14.62
C ASP A 86 16.50 6.53 13.60
N ASP A 87 15.42 6.56 12.80
CA ASP A 87 15.15 5.48 11.83
C ASP A 87 16.20 5.40 10.70
N ASP A 88 16.79 6.53 10.29
CA ASP A 88 17.81 6.57 9.25
C ASP A 88 19.15 6.05 9.77
N GLU A 89 19.55 6.46 10.97
CA GLU A 89 20.74 5.97 11.67
C GLU A 89 20.63 4.49 12.01
N LEU A 90 19.46 4.04 12.50
CA LEU A 90 19.21 2.64 12.77
C LEU A 90 19.32 1.81 11.49
N LEU A 91 18.76 2.27 10.37
CA LEU A 91 18.88 1.58 9.09
C LEU A 91 20.33 1.47 8.63
N ARG A 92 21.11 2.57 8.73
CA ARG A 92 22.55 2.55 8.42
C ARG A 92 23.30 1.53 9.27
N SER A 93 23.03 1.50 10.58
CA SER A 93 23.69 0.54 11.49
C SER A 93 23.45 -0.92 11.09
N VAL A 94 22.24 -1.26 10.63
CA VAL A 94 21.91 -2.62 10.17
C VAL A 94 22.57 -2.92 8.82
N VAL A 95 22.67 -1.93 7.93
CA VAL A 95 23.42 -2.06 6.67
C VAL A 95 24.89 -2.36 6.94
N ASP A 96 25.51 -1.64 7.87
CA ASP A 96 26.92 -1.86 8.25
C ASP A 96 27.13 -3.27 8.82
N VAL A 97 26.19 -3.77 9.64
CA VAL A 97 26.22 -5.16 10.14
C VAL A 97 26.11 -6.18 9.00
N CYS A 98 25.20 -5.95 8.06
CA CYS A 98 25.04 -6.84 6.90
C CYS A 98 26.33 -6.87 6.05
N GLN A 99 26.96 -5.71 5.84
CA GLN A 99 28.20 -5.59 5.08
C GLN A 99 29.39 -6.23 5.81
N GLY A 100 29.53 -5.96 7.11
CA GLY A 100 30.57 -6.56 7.96
C GLY A 100 30.49 -8.08 8.01
N ASN A 101 29.28 -8.64 7.96
CA ASN A 101 29.05 -10.09 7.93
C ASN A 101 29.06 -10.69 6.50
N GLY A 102 29.27 -9.87 5.45
CA GLY A 102 29.31 -10.35 4.06
C GLY A 102 27.97 -10.92 3.56
N ILE A 103 26.84 -10.43 4.07
CA ILE A 103 25.51 -10.96 3.77
C ILE A 103 25.10 -10.62 2.34
N THR A 104 24.80 -11.65 1.55
CA THR A 104 24.18 -11.50 0.23
C THR A 104 22.67 -11.66 0.37
N PHE A 105 21.91 -10.65 -0.08
CA PHE A 105 20.47 -10.65 0.08
C PHE A 105 19.81 -11.61 -0.91
N VAL A 106 18.88 -12.43 -0.41
CA VAL A 106 18.13 -13.39 -1.20
C VAL A 106 16.66 -12.99 -1.27
N GLN A 107 16.04 -13.15 -2.44
CA GLN A 107 14.62 -12.87 -2.66
C GLN A 107 13.96 -14.05 -3.40
N GLY A 108 12.64 -14.14 -3.33
CA GLY A 108 11.86 -15.20 -3.97
C GLY A 108 11.65 -16.44 -3.09
N SER A 109 10.81 -17.35 -3.58
CA SER A 109 10.48 -18.61 -2.90
C SER A 109 11.69 -19.56 -2.89
N GLY A 110 11.74 -20.44 -1.89
CA GLY A 110 12.82 -21.45 -1.76
C GLY A 110 14.12 -20.95 -1.13
N HIS A 111 14.29 -19.65 -0.92
CA HIS A 111 15.49 -19.08 -0.30
C HIS A 111 15.25 -18.72 1.17
N ARG A 112 16.16 -19.13 2.07
CA ARG A 112 16.10 -18.79 3.49
C ARG A 112 16.87 -17.49 3.75
N LYS A 113 16.14 -16.41 4.06
CA LYS A 113 16.72 -15.13 4.49
C LYS A 113 17.48 -15.28 5.81
N THR A 114 18.64 -14.64 5.91
CA THR A 114 19.43 -14.57 7.15
C THR A 114 18.75 -13.72 8.21
N ALA A 115 19.24 -13.76 9.45
CA ALA A 115 18.69 -12.94 10.53
C ALA A 115 18.92 -11.45 10.25
N GLU A 116 20.08 -11.10 9.73
CA GLU A 116 20.52 -9.75 9.39
C GLU A 116 19.66 -9.17 8.25
N GLN A 117 19.43 -9.95 7.18
CA GLN A 117 18.54 -9.52 6.11
C GLN A 117 17.13 -9.25 6.64
N LYS A 118 16.62 -10.11 7.54
CA LYS A 118 15.30 -9.89 8.16
C LYS A 118 15.28 -8.66 9.07
N LEU A 119 16.36 -8.38 9.80
CA LEU A 119 16.49 -7.15 10.59
C LEU A 119 16.48 -5.93 9.69
N PHE A 120 17.23 -5.95 8.60
CA PHE A 120 17.24 -4.88 7.59
C PHE A 120 15.83 -4.62 7.05
N GLU A 121 15.14 -5.67 6.59
CA GLU A 121 13.79 -5.55 6.04
C GLU A 121 12.79 -5.00 7.07
N GLN A 122 12.92 -5.40 8.34
CA GLN A 122 12.08 -4.88 9.42
C GLN A 122 12.33 -3.40 9.71
N VAL A 123 13.60 -2.98 9.80
CA VAL A 123 13.94 -1.56 10.02
C VAL A 123 13.51 -0.70 8.85
N ALA A 124 13.76 -1.15 7.61
CA ALA A 124 13.32 -0.46 6.40
C ALA A 124 11.79 -0.28 6.39
N ALA A 125 11.03 -1.33 6.75
CA ALA A 125 9.58 -1.27 6.84
C ALA A 125 9.09 -0.31 7.94
N ILE A 126 9.76 -0.24 9.09
CA ILE A 126 9.42 0.74 10.14
C ILE A 126 9.66 2.16 9.64
N ARG A 127 10.82 2.42 9.04
CA ARG A 127 11.18 3.73 8.50
C ARG A 127 10.17 4.21 7.46
N GLU A 128 9.83 3.36 6.49
CA GLU A 128 8.84 3.70 5.46
C GLU A 128 7.47 3.99 6.09
N LYS A 129 7.06 3.19 7.07
CA LYS A 129 5.78 3.39 7.76
C LYS A 129 5.75 4.67 8.59
N GLN A 130 6.87 5.03 9.23
CA GLN A 130 7.00 6.28 9.96
C GLN A 130 6.87 7.48 9.02
N GLN A 131 7.57 7.46 7.88
CA GLN A 131 7.47 8.49 6.84
C GLN A 131 6.05 8.61 6.29
N GLU A 132 5.36 7.49 6.07
CA GLU A 132 3.95 7.50 5.66
C GLU A 132 3.06 8.18 6.71
N TYR A 133 3.25 7.88 7.99
CA TYR A 133 2.49 8.51 9.08
C TYR A 133 2.79 10.00 9.22
N ASP A 134 4.05 10.39 9.08
CA ASP A 134 4.45 11.79 9.12
C ASP A 134 3.80 12.56 7.96
N ALA A 135 3.80 11.98 6.75
CA ALA A 135 3.10 12.55 5.59
C ALA A 135 1.58 12.70 5.84
N HIS A 136 0.93 11.67 6.42
CA HIS A 136 -0.49 11.76 6.79
C HIS A 136 -0.75 12.92 7.77
N LEU A 137 0.10 13.09 8.78
CA LEU A 137 -0.03 14.18 9.76
C LEU A 137 0.21 15.55 9.12
N THR A 138 1.18 15.66 8.22
CA THR A 138 1.44 16.89 7.44
C THR A 138 0.20 17.27 6.62
N VAL A 139 -0.40 16.33 5.89
CA VAL A 139 -1.60 16.59 5.08
C VAL A 139 -2.81 16.95 5.96
N MET A 140 -2.97 16.30 7.11
CA MET A 140 -4.06 16.61 8.04
C MET A 140 -3.92 18.01 8.66
N GLY A 141 -2.69 18.47 8.92
CA GLY A 141 -2.44 19.75 9.59
C GLY A 141 -3.09 19.80 10.97
N THR A 142 -4.13 20.62 11.14
CA THR A 142 -4.95 20.71 12.37
C THR A 142 -6.19 19.82 12.38
N ARG A 143 -6.53 19.20 11.25
CA ARG A 143 -7.78 18.43 11.04
C ARG A 143 -7.71 17.03 11.64
N ASN A 144 -8.86 16.44 11.94
CA ASN A 144 -8.96 15.07 12.48
C ASN A 144 -8.97 13.98 11.42
N SER A 145 -9.21 14.34 10.16
CA SER A 145 -9.25 13.42 9.02
C SER A 145 -8.95 14.15 7.71
N TYR A 146 -8.68 13.38 6.66
CA TYR A 146 -8.66 13.88 5.27
C TYR A 146 -9.01 12.74 4.30
N SER A 147 -9.55 13.05 3.12
CA SER A 147 -9.71 12.06 2.04
C SER A 147 -8.46 11.96 1.17
N LYS A 148 -8.04 10.75 0.83
CA LYS A 148 -6.92 10.48 -0.07
C LYS A 148 -7.16 10.95 -1.51
N THR A 149 -8.42 11.01 -1.93
CA THR A 149 -8.83 11.42 -3.29
C THR A 149 -9.20 12.90 -3.37
N ASP A 150 -9.51 13.51 -2.23
CA ASP A 150 -9.79 14.94 -2.08
C ASP A 150 -9.21 15.41 -0.73
N PRO A 151 -7.95 15.86 -0.70
CA PRO A 151 -7.31 16.26 0.54
C PRO A 151 -7.99 17.41 1.29
N ASP A 152 -8.87 18.17 0.64
CA ASP A 152 -9.63 19.26 1.27
C ASP A 152 -10.95 18.78 1.89
N ALA A 153 -11.51 17.67 1.40
CA ALA A 153 -12.66 17.01 2.02
C ALA A 153 -12.33 16.53 3.44
N THR A 154 -13.05 17.09 4.41
CA THR A 154 -12.89 16.79 5.83
C THR A 154 -14.20 16.24 6.37
N LEU A 155 -14.18 15.04 6.97
CA LEU A 155 -15.32 14.55 7.75
C LEU A 155 -15.22 15.09 9.16
N CYS A 156 -16.18 15.95 9.54
CA CYS A 156 -16.39 16.38 10.91
C CYS A 156 -16.93 15.19 11.71
N ALA A 157 -16.09 14.59 12.56
CA ALA A 157 -16.49 13.63 13.58
C ALA A 157 -15.78 13.94 14.89
#